data_AF-A0A6V7VPP8-F1
#
_entry.id   AF-A0A6V7VPP8-F1
#
_cell.length_a   1.000
_cell.length_b   1.000
_cell.length_c   1.000
_cell.angle_alpha   90.00
_cell.angle_beta   90.00
_cell.angle_gamma   90.00
#
_symmetry.space_group_name_H-M   'P 1'
#
loop_
_entity.id
_entity.type
_entity.pdbx_description
1 polymer ?
#
loop_
_entity_poly.entity_id
_entity_poly.type
_entity_poly.pdbx_seq_one_letter_code
_entity_poly.pdbx_strand_id
1 'polypeptide(L)'
;MVINQRNIALSIYKGIVCELRRFDKNFNSNNQLYNYVMKQMRSQKEQKDLIRLGELTATYLKSQNKLRELRSIYYKEECSTEEAAKLVGLKLPKTQNI
;
A
#
# COMPACT_ATOMS: atom_id res chain seq x y z
N MET A 1 15.10 23.80 -14.65
CA MET A 1 15.28 22.65 -13.73
C MET A 1 15.22 21.38 -14.56
N VAL A 2 16.36 20.73 -14.85
CA VAL A 2 16.35 19.43 -15.54
C VAL A 2 15.90 18.40 -14.52
N ILE A 3 14.61 18.07 -14.55
CA ILE A 3 14.05 17.00 -13.72
C ILE A 3 14.74 15.70 -14.14
N ASN A 4 15.54 15.10 -13.25
CA ASN A 4 16.22 13.85 -13.50
C ASN A 4 15.18 12.70 -13.49
N GLN A 5 14.56 12.44 -14.64
CA GLN A 5 13.51 11.43 -14.83
C GLN A 5 13.95 10.03 -14.38
N ARG A 6 15.24 9.70 -14.46
CA ARG A 6 15.77 8.43 -13.93
C ARG A 6 15.64 8.33 -12.42
N ASN A 7 15.89 9.41 -11.68
CA ASN A 7 15.77 9.41 -10.22
C ASN A 7 14.31 9.27 -9.77
N ILE A 8 13.38 9.89 -10.50
CA ILE A 8 11.94 9.77 -10.25
C ILE A 8 11.45 8.36 -10.56
N ALA A 9 11.81 7.81 -11.73
CA ALA A 9 11.48 6.44 -12.06
C ALA A 9 11.99 5.49 -10.97
N LEU A 10 13.25 5.65 -10.55
CA LEU A 10 13.85 4.82 -9.50
C LEU A 10 13.08 4.89 -8.17
N SER A 11 12.62 6.08 -7.75
CA SER A 11 11.85 6.20 -6.51
C SER A 11 10.48 5.53 -6.61
N ILE A 12 9.81 5.65 -7.76
CA ILE A 12 8.54 4.99 -8.04
C ILE A 12 8.69 3.47 -8.01
N TYR A 13 9.67 2.91 -8.73
CA TYR A 13 9.89 1.47 -8.77
C TYR A 13 10.30 0.91 -7.41
N LYS A 14 11.11 1.65 -6.63
CA LYS A 14 11.38 1.30 -5.22
C LYS A 14 10.09 1.27 -4.41
N GLY A 15 9.20 2.26 -4.59
CA GLY A 15 7.87 2.28 -3.97
C GLY A 15 7.04 1.05 -4.30
N ILE A 16 6.94 0.68 -5.58
CA ILE A 16 6.22 -0.53 -6.03
C ILE A 16 6.79 -1.79 -5.36
N VAL A 17 8.12 -1.96 -5.38
CA VAL A 17 8.78 -3.12 -4.75
C VAL A 17 8.51 -3.17 -3.24
N CYS A 18 8.54 -2.03 -2.55
CA CYS A 18 8.24 -1.95 -1.13
C CYS A 18 6.79 -2.38 -0.82
N GLU A 19 5.81 -1.90 -1.59
CA GLU A 19 4.42 -2.27 -1.37
C GLU A 19 4.15 -3.75 -1.73
N LEU A 20 4.81 -4.29 -2.76
CA LEU A 20 4.73 -5.73 -3.08
C LEU A 20 5.29 -6.61 -1.97
N ARG A 21 6.43 -6.24 -1.37
CA ARG A 21 7.01 -6.94 -0.21
C ARG A 21 6.10 -6.91 1.02
N ARG A 22 5.34 -5.82 1.20
CA ARG A 22 4.35 -5.70 2.28
C ARG A 22 3.12 -6.57 2.01
N PHE A 23 2.72 -6.69 0.76
CA PHE A 23 1.57 -7.48 0.37
C PHE A 23 1.86 -8.99 0.51
N ASP A 24 2.96 -9.45 -0.09
CA ASP A 24 3.38 -10.85 -0.13
C ASP A 24 4.78 -11.02 0.50
N LYS A 25 4.85 -11.79 1.60
CA LYS A 25 6.13 -12.08 2.29
C LYS A 25 7.08 -12.94 1.46
N ASN A 26 6.55 -13.69 0.49
CA ASN A 26 7.36 -14.53 -0.41
C ASN A 26 7.91 -13.73 -1.60
N PHE A 27 7.50 -12.47 -1.75
CA PHE A 27 8.01 -11.60 -2.81
C PHE A 27 9.48 -11.24 -2.56
N ASN A 28 10.35 -11.77 -3.42
CA ASN A 28 11.80 -11.57 -3.35
C ASN A 28 12.41 -11.40 -4.75
N SER A 29 13.74 -11.28 -4.82
CA SER A 29 14.48 -11.09 -6.08
C SER A 29 14.36 -12.25 -7.07
N ASN A 30 13.97 -13.44 -6.62
CA ASN A 30 13.79 -14.61 -7.47
C ASN A 30 12.38 -14.66 -8.09
N ASN A 31 11.48 -13.77 -7.68
CA ASN A 31 10.13 -13.71 -8.22
C ASN A 31 10.14 -13.13 -9.66
N GLN A 32 9.43 -13.77 -10.57
CA GLN A 32 9.28 -13.30 -11.96
C GLN A 32 8.72 -11.88 -12.03
N LEU A 33 7.80 -11.51 -11.13
CA LEU A 33 7.25 -10.18 -11.04
C LEU A 33 8.30 -9.14 -10.62
N TYR A 34 9.20 -9.49 -9.70
CA TYR A 34 10.33 -8.61 -9.33
C TYR A 34 11.22 -8.35 -10.55
N ASN A 35 11.58 -9.41 -11.27
CA ASN A 35 12.41 -9.30 -12.47
C ASN A 35 11.72 -8.48 -13.57
N TYR A 36 10.41 -8.64 -13.74
CA TYR A 36 9.62 -7.84 -14.67
C TYR A 36 9.64 -6.35 -14.31
N VAL A 37 9.35 -6.00 -13.06
CA VAL A 37 9.35 -4.60 -12.57
C VAL A 37 10.73 -3.97 -12.77
N MET A 38 11.80 -4.69 -12.43
CA MET A 38 13.18 -4.20 -12.62
C MET A 38 13.58 -4.10 -14.10
N LYS A 39 13.08 -4.99 -14.97
CA LYS A 39 13.29 -4.93 -16.41
C LYS A 39 12.60 -3.71 -17.03
N GLN A 40 11.37 -3.42 -16.60
CA GLN A 40 10.64 -2.23 -17.05
C GLN A 40 11.36 -0.94 -16.63
N MET A 41 11.90 -0.88 -15.41
CA MET A 41 12.72 0.25 -14.95
C MET A 41 13.96 0.51 -15.83
N ARG A 42 14.60 -0.57 -16.32
CA ARG A 42 15.83 -0.49 -17.13
C ARG A 42 15.54 -0.18 -18.60
N SER A 43 14.29 -0.39 -19.06
CA SER A 43 13.88 -0.05 -20.42
C SER A 43 13.90 1.47 -20.62
N GLN A 44 14.51 1.93 -21.71
CA GLN A 44 14.56 3.35 -22.06
C GLN A 44 13.37 3.79 -22.93
N LYS A 45 12.51 2.86 -23.38
CA LYS A 45 11.34 3.22 -24.18
C LYS A 45 10.31 3.97 -23.32
N GLU A 46 9.92 5.15 -23.78
CA GLU A 46 8.77 5.92 -23.27
C GLU A 46 8.74 6.10 -21.75
N GLN A 47 9.83 6.63 -21.19
CA GLN A 47 9.97 6.84 -19.75
C GLN A 47 8.82 7.65 -19.13
N LYS A 48 8.21 8.58 -19.87
CA LYS A 48 7.11 9.42 -19.34
C LYS A 48 5.84 8.62 -19.05
N ASP A 49 5.42 7.76 -19.98
CA ASP A 49 4.21 6.95 -19.80
C ASP A 49 4.44 5.83 -18.78
N LEU A 50 5.65 5.24 -18.78
CA LEU A 50 6.05 4.28 -17.75
C LEU A 50 6.13 4.90 -16.35
N ILE A 51 6.60 6.14 -16.21
CA ILE A 51 6.60 6.87 -14.94
C ILE A 51 5.17 7.04 -14.45
N ARG A 52 4.26 7.53 -15.30
CA ARG A 52 2.85 7.74 -14.92
C ARG A 52 2.15 6.43 -14.55
N LEU A 53 2.38 5.36 -15.30
CA LEU A 53 1.87 4.03 -14.99
C LEU A 53 2.45 3.49 -13.68
N GLY A 54 3.73 3.74 -13.43
CA GLY A 54 4.40 3.39 -12.19
C GLY A 54 3.82 4.12 -10.99
N GLU A 55 3.56 5.43 -11.10
CA GLU A 55 2.90 6.24 -10.05
C GLU A 55 1.50 5.72 -9.74
N LEU A 56 0.72 5.41 -10.79
CA LEU A 56 -0.62 4.83 -10.63
C LEU A 56 -0.55 3.48 -9.90
N THR A 57 0.39 2.62 -10.31
CA THR A 57 0.60 1.29 -9.71
C THR A 57 1.03 1.41 -8.25
N ALA A 58 1.98 2.29 -7.94
CA ALA A 58 2.42 2.54 -6.58
C ALA A 58 1.28 3.05 -5.70
N THR A 59 0.47 3.98 -6.21
CA THR A 59 -0.69 4.53 -5.51
C THR A 59 -1.76 3.47 -5.26
N TYR A 60 -2.02 2.61 -6.24
CA TYR A 60 -2.96 1.50 -6.12
C TYR A 60 -2.50 0.50 -5.04
N LEU A 61 -1.26 0.04 -5.11
CA LEU A 61 -0.72 -0.93 -4.14
C LEU A 61 -0.71 -0.37 -2.71
N LYS A 62 -0.31 0.89 -2.56
CA LYS A 62 -0.35 1.59 -1.26
C LYS A 62 -1.78 1.67 -0.72
N SER A 63 -2.74 2.01 -1.56
CA SER A 63 -4.15 2.10 -1.18
C SER A 63 -4.71 0.73 -0.75
N GLN A 64 -4.36 -0.34 -1.47
CA GLN A 64 -4.76 -1.71 -1.12
C GLN A 64 -4.17 -2.15 0.22
N ASN A 65 -2.88 -1.90 0.44
CA ASN A 65 -2.24 -2.22 1.73
C ASN A 65 -2.87 -1.42 2.87
N LYS A 66 -3.18 -0.14 2.64
CA LYS A 66 -3.86 0.68 3.66
C LYS A 66 -5.28 0.17 3.96
N LEU A 67 -6.02 -0.22 2.93
CA LEU A 67 -7.34 -0.83 3.10
C LEU A 67 -7.25 -2.14 3.89
N ARG A 68 -6.23 -2.97 3.64
CA ARG A 68 -5.98 -4.21 4.40
C ARG A 68 -5.70 -3.93 5.87
N GLU A 69 -4.85 -2.93 6.16
CA GLU A 69 -4.60 -2.48 7.54
C GLU A 69 -5.90 -2.02 8.22
N LEU A 70 -6.68 -1.16 7.56
CA LEU A 70 -7.95 -0.67 8.10
C LEU A 70 -8.96 -1.80 8.33
N ARG A 71 -9.08 -2.74 7.39
CA ARG A 71 -9.92 -3.93 7.57
C ARG A 71 -9.45 -4.77 8.77
N SER A 72 -8.15 -4.95 8.98
CA SER A 72 -7.68 -5.69 10.15
C SER A 72 -8.03 -5.03 11.49
N ILE A 73 -8.21 -3.71 11.51
CA ILE A 73 -8.56 -2.94 12.71
C ILE A 73 -10.07 -2.91 12.92
N TYR A 74 -10.83 -2.59 11.85
CA TYR A 74 -12.24 -2.24 11.93
C TYR A 74 -13.19 -3.35 11.43
N TYR A 75 -12.70 -4.25 10.60
CA TYR A 75 -13.46 -5.38 10.09
C TYR A 75 -13.13 -6.63 10.91
N LYS A 76 -13.58 -6.62 12.17
CA LYS A 76 -13.86 -7.86 12.90
C LYS A 76 -15.31 -8.25 12.59
N GLU A 77 -15.67 -9.51 12.80
CA GLU A 77 -17.06 -9.97 12.71
C GLU A 77 -17.92 -9.31 13.81
N GLU A 78 -18.90 -10.01 14.38
CA GLU A 78 -19.65 -9.47 15.52
C GLU A 78 -18.70 -8.99 16.63
N CYS A 79 -18.85 -7.74 17.06
CA CYS A 79 -18.09 -7.14 18.16
C CYS A 79 -19.06 -6.49 19.13
N SER A 80 -18.73 -6.50 20.42
CA SER A 80 -19.61 -5.86 21.41
C SER A 80 -19.62 -4.34 21.22
N THR A 81 -20.69 -3.68 21.67
CA THR A 81 -20.76 -2.21 21.68
C THR A 81 -19.61 -1.57 22.46
N GLU A 82 -19.06 -2.25 23.46
CA GLU A 82 -17.91 -1.78 24.25
C GLU A 82 -16.61 -1.86 23.46
N GLU A 83 -16.42 -2.95 22.71
CA GLU A 83 -15.27 -3.15 21.83
C GLU A 83 -15.29 -2.15 20.67
N ALA A 84 -16.46 -1.94 20.06
CA ALA A 84 -16.66 -0.94 19.01
C ALA A 84 -16.36 0.47 19.51
N ALA A 85 -16.89 0.86 20.68
CA ALA A 85 -16.63 2.16 21.27
C ALA A 85 -15.13 2.37 21.54
N LYS A 86 -14.44 1.36 22.06
CA LYS A 86 -12.99 1.42 22.33
C LYS A 86 -12.16 1.58 21.05
N LEU A 87 -12.55 0.91 19.94
CA LEU A 87 -11.86 1.03 18.64
C LEU A 87 -11.86 2.45 18.07
N VAL A 88 -12.88 3.25 18.38
CA VAL A 88 -13.01 4.65 17.95
C VAL A 88 -12.61 5.67 19.04
N GLY A 89 -12.07 5.20 20.17
CA GLY A 89 -11.63 6.08 21.27
C GLY A 89 -12.77 6.64 22.13
N LEU A 90 -13.95 6.04 22.08
CA LEU A 90 -15.12 6.42 22.87
C LEU A 90 -15.25 5.54 24.12
N LYS A 91 -15.91 6.08 25.15
CA LYS A 91 -16.33 5.33 26.35
C LYS A 91 -17.85 5.28 26.40
N LEU A 92 -18.40 4.10 26.67
CA LEU A 92 -19.84 3.97 26.88
C LEU A 92 -20.25 4.69 28.17
N PRO A 93 -21.46 5.29 28.18
CA PRO A 93 -22.02 5.84 29.41
C PRO A 93 -22.21 4.73 30.43
N LYS A 94 -21.96 5.03 31.71
CA LYS A 94 -22.30 4.10 32.80
C LYS A 94 -23.81 3.92 32.81
N THR A 95 -24.27 2.68 32.87
CA THR A 95 -25.68 2.35 33.08
C THR A 95 -26.16 3.10 34.33
N GLN A 96 -26.95 4.15 34.12
CA GLN A 96 -27.75 4.73 35.18
C GLN A 96 -28.89 3.74 35.41
N ASN A 97 -28.83 3.01 36.53
CA ASN A 97 -29.97 2.24 37.00
C ASN A 97 -31.13 3.24 37.20
N ILE A 98 -32.17 3.10 36.38
CA ILE A 98 -33.47 3.75 36.57
C ILE A 98 -34.34 2.77 37.36
#